data_AF-A0AAW0BSC8-F1
#
_entry.id   AF-A0AAW0BSC8-F1
#
_cell.length_a   1.000
_cell.length_b   1.000
_cell.length_c   1.000
_cell.angle_alpha   90.00
_cell.angle_beta   90.00
_cell.angle_gamma   90.00
#
_symmetry.space_group_name_H-M   'P 1'
#
loop_
_entity.id
_entity.type
_entity.pdbx_description
1 polymer ?
#
loop_
_entity_poly.entity_id
_entity_poly.type
_entity_poly.pdbx_seq_one_letter_code
_entity_poly.pdbx_strand_id
1 'polypeptide(L)'
;MTDNLFPPSNSRSKDPSKCNRCSADEILGGLHVSLIRDFAQLPPVKDRPLYASPATEDTASGQLSRDGHSVYHNFSHSLRLSQVQRQQGNDPKQVKFRKLLKNASEGGLDLEDWNLLTTRYQPAISAEEQATFLDAVCLFITSEVVDHANLTQLAALNQPCARIIAKNEGRDAKKASSEDCSLEQELVRARGAKVMVTRNLWQTKGLVDDTLGTVVDAIWPEDAQRSDLPC
;
A
#
# COMPACT_ATOMS: atom_id res chain seq x y z
N MET A 1 33.41 24.88 -10.51
CA MET A 1 33.54 23.89 -11.60
C MET A 1 32.97 22.60 -11.08
N THR A 2 31.72 22.34 -11.46
CA THR A 2 30.92 21.20 -11.03
C THR A 2 31.10 20.06 -12.03
N ASP A 3 31.75 18.98 -11.61
CA ASP A 3 31.73 17.73 -12.37
C ASP A 3 30.63 16.81 -11.83
N ASN A 4 29.75 16.44 -12.75
CA ASN A 4 28.50 15.71 -12.53
C ASN A 4 28.76 14.29 -12.03
N LEU A 5 28.29 13.98 -10.83
CA LEU A 5 28.38 12.66 -10.19
C LEU A 5 27.13 11.77 -10.37
N PHE A 6 26.33 11.99 -11.42
CA PHE A 6 25.20 11.12 -11.74
C PHE A 6 25.09 10.90 -13.26
N PRO A 7 25.16 9.64 -13.75
CA PRO A 7 24.81 9.37 -15.13
C PRO A 7 23.31 9.66 -15.34
N PRO A 8 22.90 10.18 -16.51
CA PRO A 8 21.49 10.41 -16.80
C PRO A 8 20.71 9.09 -16.70
N SER A 9 19.56 9.17 -16.05
CA SER A 9 18.59 8.08 -15.98
C SER A 9 18.26 7.59 -17.38
N ASN A 10 18.45 6.28 -17.60
CA ASN A 10 18.07 5.63 -18.85
C ASN A 10 16.60 5.93 -19.14
N SER A 11 16.34 6.76 -20.15
CA SER A 11 15.03 6.93 -20.74
C SER A 11 14.58 5.56 -21.27
N ARG A 12 13.65 4.90 -20.58
CA ARG A 12 12.95 3.74 -21.15
C ARG A 12 12.28 4.20 -22.44
N SER A 13 12.84 3.75 -23.55
CA SER A 13 12.22 3.78 -24.87
C SER A 13 10.76 3.30 -24.75
N LYS A 14 9.80 4.17 -25.08
CA LYS A 14 8.39 3.80 -25.29
C LYS A 14 8.14 3.21 -26.68
N ASP A 15 9.21 2.86 -27.41
CA ASP A 15 9.13 2.26 -28.73
C ASP A 15 9.25 0.73 -28.62
N PRO A 16 8.17 -0.04 -28.85
CA PRO A 16 8.17 -1.49 -28.74
C PRO A 16 9.08 -2.17 -29.78
N SER A 17 9.48 -1.46 -30.83
CA SER A 17 10.40 -1.97 -31.87
C SER A 17 11.85 -2.15 -31.41
N LYS A 18 12.22 -1.68 -30.21
CA LYS A 18 13.60 -1.75 -29.68
C LYS A 18 13.86 -2.90 -28.70
N CYS A 19 12.88 -3.75 -28.40
CA CYS A 19 13.13 -4.98 -27.66
C CYS A 19 13.60 -6.08 -28.63
N ASN A 20 14.91 -6.20 -28.89
CA ASN A 20 15.51 -7.28 -29.69
C ASN A 20 15.32 -8.71 -29.11
N ARG A 21 14.53 -8.87 -28.03
CA ARG A 21 14.26 -10.14 -27.35
C ARG A 21 12.77 -10.46 -27.24
N CYS A 22 11.89 -9.60 -27.72
CA CYS A 22 10.45 -9.78 -27.58
C CYS A 22 9.87 -10.13 -28.96
N SER A 23 9.40 -11.36 -29.14
CA SER A 23 8.64 -11.72 -30.35
C SER A 23 7.24 -11.13 -30.24
N ALA A 24 6.81 -10.33 -31.22
CA ALA A 24 5.47 -9.73 -31.22
C ALA A 24 4.35 -10.79 -31.30
N ASP A 25 4.68 -11.98 -31.81
CA ASP A 25 3.75 -13.09 -32.03
C ASP A 25 3.64 -14.03 -30.82
N GLU A 26 4.51 -13.87 -29.81
CA GLU A 26 4.48 -14.67 -28.58
C GLU A 26 3.69 -13.97 -27.47
N ILE A 27 2.93 -14.75 -26.71
CA ILE A 27 2.17 -14.25 -25.54
C ILE A 27 3.14 -13.54 -24.59
N LEU A 28 2.80 -12.32 -24.21
CA LEU A 28 3.62 -11.45 -23.34
C LEU A 28 5.05 -11.25 -23.87
N GLY A 29 5.26 -11.34 -25.19
CA GLY A 29 6.57 -11.14 -25.82
C GLY A 29 7.58 -12.23 -25.50
N GLY A 30 7.13 -13.45 -25.18
CA GLY A 30 8.01 -14.58 -24.82
C GLY A 30 8.56 -14.50 -23.39
N LEU A 31 8.05 -13.58 -22.56
CA LEU A 31 8.49 -13.44 -21.18
C LEU A 31 7.96 -14.57 -20.31
N HIS A 32 8.85 -15.13 -19.47
CA HIS A 32 8.43 -16.00 -18.39
C HIS A 32 7.78 -15.17 -17.28
N VAL A 33 6.45 -15.22 -17.19
CA VAL A 33 5.66 -14.49 -16.19
C VAL A 33 5.11 -15.44 -15.15
N SER A 34 5.17 -15.04 -13.88
CA SER A 34 4.57 -15.77 -12.76
C SER A 34 3.66 -14.84 -11.97
N LEU A 35 2.41 -15.25 -11.77
CA LEU A 35 1.43 -14.50 -10.99
C LEU A 35 1.42 -15.03 -9.56
N ILE A 36 1.58 -14.13 -8.59
CA ILE A 36 1.52 -14.46 -7.16
C ILE A 36 0.38 -13.64 -6.56
N ARG A 37 -0.65 -14.32 -6.06
CA ARG A 37 -1.86 -13.67 -5.52
C ARG A 37 -2.50 -14.51 -4.44
N ASP A 38 -3.27 -13.84 -3.60
CA ASP A 38 -4.28 -14.45 -2.73
C ASP A 38 -5.67 -13.99 -3.20
N PHE A 39 -6.51 -14.93 -3.63
CA PHE A 39 -7.86 -14.62 -4.14
C PHE A 39 -8.88 -14.30 -3.05
N ALA A 40 -8.58 -14.66 -1.79
CA ALA A 40 -9.42 -14.34 -0.65
C ALA A 40 -9.17 -12.92 -0.09
N GLN A 41 -8.20 -12.20 -0.65
CA GLN A 41 -7.93 -10.80 -0.31
C GLN A 41 -8.74 -9.83 -1.19
N LEU A 42 -8.46 -8.53 -1.06
CA LEU A 42 -9.18 -7.48 -1.75
C LEU A 42 -9.18 -7.68 -3.28
N PRO A 43 -10.34 -7.53 -3.94
CA PRO A 43 -10.41 -7.51 -5.39
C PRO A 43 -9.76 -6.23 -5.95
N PRO A 44 -9.51 -6.17 -7.27
CA PRO A 44 -9.09 -4.94 -7.92
C PRO A 44 -10.04 -3.76 -7.61
N VAL A 45 -9.47 -2.57 -7.42
CA VAL A 45 -10.25 -1.35 -7.13
C VAL A 45 -10.92 -0.87 -8.41
N LYS A 46 -12.26 -0.75 -8.40
CA LYS A 46 -13.08 -0.30 -9.54
C LYS A 46 -12.83 -1.07 -10.85
N ASP A 47 -12.34 -2.31 -10.76
CA ASP A 47 -12.03 -3.16 -11.92
C ASP A 47 -12.45 -4.62 -11.68
N ARG A 48 -12.52 -5.42 -12.74
CA ARG A 48 -12.92 -6.81 -12.69
C ARG A 48 -11.73 -7.73 -12.41
N PRO A 49 -11.82 -8.67 -11.45
CA PRO A 49 -10.77 -9.67 -11.27
C PRO A 49 -10.59 -10.55 -12.52
N LEU A 50 -9.35 -10.93 -12.82
CA LEU A 50 -9.01 -11.74 -14.02
C LEU A 50 -9.71 -13.11 -14.08
N TYR A 51 -10.05 -13.67 -12.92
CA TYR A 51 -10.77 -14.94 -12.79
C TYR A 51 -12.30 -14.80 -12.92
N ALA A 52 -12.83 -13.57 -12.98
CA ALA A 52 -14.24 -13.35 -13.28
C ALA A 52 -14.49 -13.43 -14.79
N SER A 53 -15.76 -13.57 -15.17
CA SER A 53 -16.16 -13.49 -16.58
C SER A 53 -15.77 -12.12 -17.17
N PRO A 54 -15.22 -12.08 -18.41
CA PRO A 54 -14.76 -10.85 -19.02
C PRO A 54 -15.92 -9.91 -19.36
N ALA A 55 -15.61 -8.65 -19.63
CA ALA A 55 -16.60 -7.70 -20.10
C ALA A 55 -17.19 -8.07 -21.47
N THR A 56 -18.53 -8.00 -21.54
CA THR A 56 -19.32 -8.25 -22.75
C THR A 56 -19.54 -6.98 -23.57
N GLU A 57 -19.25 -5.82 -23.01
CA GLU A 57 -19.41 -4.53 -23.66
C GLU A 57 -18.44 -4.38 -24.84
N ASP A 58 -18.94 -3.84 -25.96
CA ASP A 58 -18.13 -3.54 -27.13
C ASP A 58 -17.49 -2.15 -27.00
N THR A 59 -16.61 -2.02 -26.00
CA THR A 59 -15.82 -0.82 -25.75
C THR A 59 -14.34 -1.17 -25.76
N ALA A 60 -13.46 -0.18 -25.92
CA ALA A 60 -12.01 -0.41 -25.82
C ALA A 60 -11.60 -1.04 -24.48
N SER A 61 -12.22 -0.60 -23.38
CA SER A 61 -12.04 -1.21 -22.05
C SER A 61 -12.55 -2.66 -22.01
N GLY A 62 -13.72 -2.91 -22.62
CA GLY A 62 -14.27 -4.25 -22.76
C GLY A 62 -13.36 -5.19 -23.53
N GLN A 63 -12.73 -4.70 -24.61
CA GLN A 63 -11.75 -5.46 -25.37
C GLN A 63 -10.50 -5.80 -24.53
N LEU A 64 -9.93 -4.83 -23.83
CA LEU A 64 -8.80 -5.06 -22.92
C LEU A 64 -9.13 -6.11 -21.84
N SER A 65 -10.34 -6.08 -21.29
CA SER A 65 -10.82 -7.09 -20.33
C SER A 65 -10.85 -8.49 -20.95
N ARG A 66 -11.35 -8.63 -22.19
CA ARG A 66 -11.37 -9.92 -22.90
C ARG A 66 -9.98 -10.42 -23.24
N ASP A 67 -9.10 -9.55 -23.71
CA ASP A 67 -7.71 -9.88 -24.04
C ASP A 67 -6.95 -10.32 -22.78
N GLY A 68 -7.07 -9.56 -21.68
CA GLY A 68 -6.46 -9.91 -20.40
C GLY A 68 -6.98 -11.24 -19.84
N HIS A 69 -8.29 -11.50 -19.96
CA HIS A 69 -8.88 -12.78 -19.59
C HIS A 69 -8.35 -13.94 -20.45
N SER A 70 -8.21 -13.74 -21.77
CA SER A 70 -7.63 -14.73 -22.68
C SER A 70 -6.18 -15.04 -22.32
N VAL A 71 -5.35 -14.01 -22.08
CA VAL A 71 -3.96 -14.18 -21.62
C VAL A 71 -3.91 -14.90 -20.26
N TYR A 72 -4.80 -14.58 -19.32
CA TYR A 72 -4.87 -15.24 -18.02
C TYR A 72 -5.13 -16.76 -18.13
N HIS A 73 -5.94 -17.21 -19.08
CA HIS A 73 -6.17 -18.65 -19.33
C HIS A 73 -4.99 -19.38 -19.95
N ASN A 74 -3.95 -18.68 -20.43
CA ASN A 74 -2.72 -19.32 -20.88
C ASN A 74 -1.80 -19.74 -19.72
N PHE A 75 -2.08 -19.29 -18.49
CA PHE A 75 -1.39 -19.79 -17.30
C PHE A 75 -1.91 -21.18 -16.93
N SER A 76 -1.30 -22.21 -17.50
CA SER A 76 -1.73 -23.60 -17.32
C SER A 76 -1.20 -24.28 -16.05
N HIS A 77 -0.26 -23.66 -15.34
CA HIS A 77 0.36 -24.19 -14.13
C HIS A 77 0.01 -23.32 -12.93
N SER A 78 -0.51 -23.94 -11.88
CA SER A 78 -0.79 -23.26 -10.60
C SER A 78 -0.18 -24.04 -9.44
N LEU A 79 0.39 -23.30 -8.49
CA LEU A 79 0.92 -23.83 -7.24
C LEU A 79 0.19 -23.14 -6.08
N ARG A 80 -0.35 -23.93 -5.15
CA ARG A 80 -0.99 -23.42 -3.94
C ARG A 80 -0.06 -23.64 -2.75
N LEU A 81 0.37 -22.55 -2.12
CA LEU A 81 1.07 -22.61 -0.84
C LEU A 81 0.05 -22.95 0.26
N SER A 82 0.36 -23.96 1.08
CA SER A 82 -0.56 -24.49 2.09
C SER A 82 -0.15 -24.17 3.54
N GLN A 83 1.10 -23.74 3.76
CA GLN A 83 1.63 -23.48 5.09
C GLN A 83 1.64 -21.98 5.41
N VAL A 84 0.96 -21.61 6.50
CA VAL A 84 0.93 -20.25 7.04
C VAL A 84 2.18 -20.00 7.89
N GLN A 85 3.03 -19.06 7.49
CA GLN A 85 4.27 -18.72 8.20
C GLN A 85 4.11 -17.58 9.21
N ARG A 86 3.16 -16.64 8.98
CA ARG A 86 2.96 -15.47 9.85
C ARG A 86 2.43 -15.86 11.23
N GLN A 87 1.38 -16.69 11.28
CA GLN A 87 0.79 -17.23 12.51
C GLN A 87 1.30 -18.66 12.79
N GLN A 88 2.62 -18.86 12.70
CA GLN A 88 3.25 -20.15 12.99
C GLN A 88 3.22 -20.48 14.49
N GLY A 89 3.25 -21.78 14.80
CA GLY A 89 3.22 -22.32 16.16
C GLY A 89 1.96 -23.11 16.48
N ASN A 90 2.06 -23.88 17.56
CA ASN A 90 1.07 -24.85 18.01
C ASN A 90 0.44 -24.48 19.37
N ASP A 91 0.67 -23.25 19.84
CA ASP A 91 -0.07 -22.74 21.00
C ASP A 91 -1.58 -22.76 20.71
N PRO A 92 -2.44 -23.19 21.64
CA PRO A 92 -3.87 -23.27 21.41
C PRO A 92 -4.50 -21.96 20.90
N LYS A 93 -4.01 -20.78 21.31
CA LYS A 93 -4.52 -19.50 20.81
C LYS A 93 -4.13 -19.29 19.35
N GLN A 94 -2.89 -19.62 18.97
CA GLN A 94 -2.42 -19.50 17.59
C GLN A 94 -3.16 -20.46 16.66
N VAL A 95 -3.41 -21.70 17.10
CA VAL A 95 -4.20 -22.68 16.34
C VAL A 95 -5.62 -22.18 16.09
N LYS A 96 -6.29 -21.67 17.12
CA LYS A 96 -7.63 -21.08 17.02
C LYS A 96 -7.64 -19.87 16.09
N PHE A 97 -6.67 -18.96 16.21
CA PHE A 97 -6.59 -17.78 15.36
C PHE A 97 -6.34 -18.16 13.89
N ARG A 98 -5.48 -19.14 13.63
CA ARG A 98 -5.24 -19.66 12.26
C ARG A 98 -6.49 -20.33 11.67
N LYS A 99 -7.28 -21.05 12.48
CA LYS A 99 -8.60 -21.59 12.07
C LYS A 99 -9.54 -20.45 11.66
N LEU A 100 -9.68 -19.44 12.51
CA LEU A 100 -10.51 -18.26 12.26
C LEU A 100 -10.13 -17.56 10.95
N LEU A 101 -8.83 -17.29 10.73
CA LEU A 101 -8.36 -16.63 9.49
C LEU A 101 -8.66 -17.48 8.25
N LYS A 102 -8.53 -18.81 8.36
CA LYS A 102 -8.88 -19.73 7.28
C LYS A 102 -10.38 -19.67 6.97
N ASN A 103 -11.23 -19.77 7.98
CA ASN A 103 -12.69 -19.69 7.83
C ASN A 103 -13.12 -18.36 7.19
N ALA A 104 -12.54 -17.25 7.68
CA ALA A 104 -12.76 -15.91 7.10
C ALA A 104 -12.39 -15.87 5.60
N SER A 105 -11.29 -16.51 5.21
CA SER A 105 -10.84 -16.56 3.81
C SER A 105 -11.69 -17.46 2.90
N GLU A 106 -12.35 -18.48 3.47
CA GLU A 106 -13.13 -19.49 2.72
C GLU A 106 -14.62 -19.15 2.63
N GLY A 107 -15.04 -17.97 3.10
CA GLY A 107 -16.38 -17.44 2.86
C GLY A 107 -17.33 -17.42 4.05
N GLY A 108 -16.84 -17.59 5.29
CA GLY A 108 -17.67 -17.33 6.46
C GLY A 108 -17.05 -17.71 7.80
N LEU A 109 -17.45 -16.98 8.84
CA LEU A 109 -17.10 -17.25 10.23
C LEU A 109 -18.13 -18.21 10.86
N ASP A 110 -17.66 -19.15 11.67
CA ASP A 110 -18.55 -19.98 12.49
C ASP A 110 -18.84 -19.33 13.87
N LEU A 111 -19.67 -19.98 14.69
CA LEU A 111 -20.02 -19.48 16.02
C LEU A 111 -18.81 -19.44 16.96
N GLU A 112 -17.85 -20.36 16.83
CA GLU A 112 -16.62 -20.35 17.64
C GLU A 112 -15.73 -19.17 17.25
N ASP A 113 -15.61 -18.87 15.96
CA ASP A 113 -14.87 -17.74 15.44
C ASP A 113 -15.47 -16.42 15.93
N TRP A 114 -16.81 -16.30 15.87
CA TRP A 114 -17.52 -15.15 16.40
C TRP A 114 -17.26 -14.95 17.89
N ASN A 115 -17.40 -16.02 18.68
CA ASN A 115 -17.12 -15.98 20.11
C ASN A 115 -15.66 -15.64 20.40
N LEU A 116 -14.72 -16.02 19.53
CA LEU A 116 -13.32 -15.60 19.67
C LEU A 116 -13.15 -14.10 19.38
N LEU A 117 -13.77 -13.56 18.33
CA LEU A 117 -13.71 -12.14 18.00
C LEU A 117 -14.33 -11.25 19.08
N THR A 118 -15.41 -11.68 19.72
CA THR A 118 -16.04 -10.89 20.80
C THR A 118 -15.13 -10.73 22.02
N THR A 119 -14.21 -11.66 22.27
CA THR A 119 -13.17 -11.49 23.30
C THR A 119 -12.18 -10.36 23.00
N ARG A 120 -12.12 -9.89 21.75
CA ARG A 120 -11.21 -8.84 21.28
C ARG A 120 -11.89 -7.49 21.14
N TYR A 121 -13.18 -7.39 21.46
CA TYR A 121 -13.88 -6.11 21.50
C TYR A 121 -13.30 -5.24 22.63
N GLN A 122 -13.18 -3.93 22.40
CA GLN A 122 -12.45 -3.04 23.31
C GLN A 122 -12.92 -3.12 24.79
N PRO A 123 -14.23 -3.16 25.12
CA PRO A 123 -14.70 -3.34 26.49
C PRO A 123 -14.43 -4.73 27.09
N ALA A 124 -14.13 -5.75 26.28
CA ALA A 124 -13.88 -7.11 26.73
C ALA A 124 -12.40 -7.37 27.09
N ILE A 125 -11.49 -6.47 26.68
CA ILE A 125 -10.06 -6.56 26.99
C ILE A 125 -9.69 -5.68 28.20
N SER A 126 -8.71 -6.11 28.99
CA SER A 126 -8.28 -5.40 30.20
C SER A 126 -7.68 -4.03 29.87
N ALA A 127 -7.69 -3.10 30.83
CA ALA A 127 -7.06 -1.79 30.66
C ALA A 127 -5.54 -1.90 30.36
N GLU A 128 -4.86 -2.88 30.95
CA GLU A 128 -3.46 -3.17 30.67
C GLU A 128 -3.24 -3.60 29.22
N GLU A 129 -4.11 -4.47 28.69
CA GLU A 129 -4.03 -4.91 27.31
C GLU A 129 -4.42 -3.76 26.35
N GLN A 130 -5.44 -2.97 26.67
CA GLN A 130 -5.79 -1.77 25.89
C GLN A 130 -4.61 -0.80 25.78
N ALA A 131 -3.84 -0.62 26.84
CA ALA A 131 -2.66 0.24 26.84
C ALA A 131 -1.59 -0.21 25.82
N THR A 132 -1.52 -1.52 25.50
CA THR A 132 -0.58 -2.05 24.48
C THR A 132 -0.94 -1.66 23.05
N PHE A 133 -2.14 -1.13 22.81
CA PHE A 133 -2.61 -0.70 21.50
C PHE A 133 -2.56 0.82 21.29
N LEU A 134 -2.13 1.59 22.29
CA LEU A 134 -2.12 3.05 22.22
C LEU A 134 -1.27 3.60 21.06
N ASP A 135 -0.20 2.90 20.70
CA ASP A 135 0.70 3.25 19.60
C ASP A 135 0.60 2.30 18.39
N ALA A 136 -0.41 1.44 18.36
CA ALA A 136 -0.60 0.47 17.29
C ALA A 136 -1.09 1.12 16.00
N VAL A 137 -0.77 0.49 14.87
CA VAL A 137 -1.31 0.88 13.56
C VAL A 137 -2.78 0.47 13.48
N CYS A 138 -3.65 1.45 13.23
CA CYS A 138 -5.08 1.25 13.05
C CYS A 138 -5.43 1.08 11.57
N LEU A 139 -6.36 0.16 11.27
CA LEU A 139 -6.89 -0.06 9.93
C LEU A 139 -8.33 0.48 9.86
N PHE A 140 -8.61 1.24 8.81
CA PHE A 140 -9.94 1.78 8.53
C PHE A 140 -10.37 1.45 7.09
N ILE A 141 -11.66 1.57 6.82
CA ILE A 141 -12.25 1.21 5.53
C ILE A 141 -11.96 2.29 4.47
N THR A 142 -11.95 3.56 4.86
CA THR A 142 -11.81 4.70 3.93
C THR A 142 -10.65 5.60 4.31
N SER A 143 -10.02 6.21 3.31
CA SER A 143 -8.95 7.20 3.50
C SER A 143 -9.41 8.40 4.32
N GLU A 144 -10.64 8.88 4.13
CA GLU A 144 -11.20 10.00 4.91
C GLU A 144 -11.14 9.73 6.43
N VAL A 145 -11.48 8.51 6.87
CA VAL A 145 -11.42 8.14 8.29
C VAL A 145 -9.98 7.98 8.75
N VAL A 146 -9.10 7.45 7.89
CA VAL A 146 -7.65 7.38 8.15
C VAL A 146 -7.09 8.79 8.38
N ASP A 147 -7.41 9.75 7.52
CA ASP A 147 -6.92 11.11 7.59
C ASP A 147 -7.41 11.81 8.84
N HIS A 148 -8.70 11.67 9.16
CA HIS A 148 -9.27 12.23 10.39
C HIS A 148 -8.62 11.64 11.65
N ALA A 149 -8.44 10.31 11.70
CA ALA A 149 -7.79 9.64 12.82
C ALA A 149 -6.32 10.07 12.96
N ASN A 150 -5.58 10.15 11.85
CA ASN A 150 -4.19 10.58 11.82
C ASN A 150 -4.03 12.04 12.29
N LEU A 151 -4.90 12.95 11.83
CA LEU A 151 -4.90 14.35 12.27
C LEU A 151 -5.24 14.49 13.75
N THR A 152 -6.19 13.70 14.24
CA THR A 152 -6.55 13.68 15.67
C THR A 152 -5.36 13.24 16.51
N GLN A 153 -4.66 12.18 16.11
CA GLN A 153 -3.47 11.70 16.82
C GLN A 153 -2.29 12.68 16.71
N LEU A 154 -2.13 13.34 15.56
CA LEU A 154 -1.12 14.38 15.38
C LEU A 154 -1.37 15.56 16.32
N ALA A 155 -2.62 16.02 16.43
CA ALA A 155 -3.01 17.08 17.36
C ALA A 155 -2.78 16.68 18.82
N ALA A 156 -3.05 15.42 19.18
CA ALA A 156 -2.85 14.89 20.53
C ALA A 156 -1.38 14.88 20.98
N LEU A 157 -0.41 14.94 20.06
CA LEU A 157 1.01 15.09 20.42
C LEU A 157 1.30 16.42 21.12
N ASN A 158 0.45 17.43 20.93
CA ASN A 158 0.62 18.77 21.49
C ASN A 158 2.03 19.34 21.24
N GLN A 159 2.52 19.15 20.02
CA GLN A 159 3.82 19.64 19.54
C GLN A 159 3.63 20.65 18.41
N PRO A 160 4.56 21.61 18.23
CA PRO A 160 4.59 22.44 17.04
C PRO A 160 4.60 21.60 15.76
N CYS A 161 3.74 21.96 14.83
CA CYS A 161 3.62 21.29 13.55
C CYS A 161 4.37 22.07 12.47
N ALA A 162 5.19 21.37 11.69
CA ALA A 162 5.74 21.85 10.44
C ALA A 162 4.76 21.56 9.30
N ARG A 163 4.45 22.58 8.51
CA ARG A 163 3.60 22.45 7.32
C ARG A 163 4.47 22.45 6.07
N ILE A 164 4.48 21.33 5.37
CA ILE A 164 5.27 21.12 4.15
C ILE A 164 4.33 21.24 2.96
N ILE A 165 4.55 22.25 2.11
CA ILE A 165 3.74 22.49 0.92
C ILE A 165 4.45 21.88 -0.30
N ALA A 166 3.72 21.11 -1.10
CA ALA A 166 4.26 20.50 -2.31
C ALA A 166 4.67 21.56 -3.35
N LYS A 167 5.85 21.35 -3.95
CA LYS A 167 6.29 22.15 -5.10
C LYS A 167 5.89 21.43 -6.38
N ASN A 168 4.93 22.00 -7.10
CA ASN A 168 4.41 21.45 -8.35
C ASN A 168 5.01 22.16 -9.56
N GLU A 169 5.53 21.39 -10.52
CA GLU A 169 6.10 21.88 -11.77
C GLU A 169 5.37 21.26 -12.97
N GLY A 170 5.10 22.05 -14.00
CA GLY A 170 4.36 21.61 -15.20
C GLY A 170 2.94 22.17 -15.29
N ARG A 171 2.34 22.03 -16.48
CA ARG A 171 0.97 22.48 -16.75
C ARG A 171 -0.01 21.60 -15.96
N ASP A 172 -0.95 22.24 -15.26
CA ASP A 172 -1.99 21.60 -14.44
C ASP A 172 -1.50 20.72 -13.26
N ALA A 173 -0.20 20.66 -12.98
CA ALA A 173 0.36 19.86 -11.86
C ALA A 173 -0.21 20.25 -10.49
N LYS A 174 -0.54 21.53 -10.28
CA LYS A 174 -1.19 22.01 -9.04
C LYS A 174 -2.64 21.55 -8.87
N LYS A 175 -3.29 21.12 -9.96
CA LYS A 175 -4.68 20.66 -9.95
C LYS A 175 -4.78 19.13 -9.88
N ALA A 176 -3.67 18.42 -10.00
CA ALA A 176 -3.64 16.97 -9.91
C ALA A 176 -4.05 16.54 -8.50
N SER A 177 -4.90 15.52 -8.42
CA SER A 177 -5.34 14.96 -7.15
C SER A 177 -4.21 14.17 -6.49
N SER A 178 -4.26 14.01 -5.17
CA SER A 178 -3.32 13.13 -4.47
C SER A 178 -3.47 11.67 -4.91
N GLU A 179 -4.66 11.26 -5.36
CA GLU A 179 -4.89 9.94 -5.96
C GLU A 179 -4.05 9.73 -7.24
N ASP A 180 -3.99 10.75 -8.11
CA ASP A 180 -3.24 10.66 -9.37
C ASP A 180 -1.71 10.73 -9.17
N CYS A 181 -1.26 11.43 -8.12
CA CYS A 181 0.16 11.73 -7.89
C CYS A 181 0.79 10.91 -6.76
N SER A 182 -0.02 10.15 -6.00
CA SER A 182 0.39 9.39 -4.81
C SER A 182 1.12 10.24 -3.74
N LEU A 183 0.89 11.56 -3.74
CA LEU A 183 1.50 12.52 -2.84
C LEU A 183 0.50 13.64 -2.51
N GLU A 184 0.49 14.06 -1.26
CA GLU A 184 -0.36 15.15 -0.78
C GLU A 184 0.19 16.52 -1.15
N GLN A 185 -0.71 17.47 -1.42
CA GLN A 185 -0.36 18.87 -1.70
C GLN A 185 0.14 19.61 -0.45
N GLU A 186 -0.34 19.20 0.72
CA GLU A 186 0.05 19.73 2.01
C GLU A 186 0.29 18.56 2.98
N LEU A 187 1.43 18.58 3.66
CA LEU A 187 1.80 17.58 4.63
C LEU A 187 2.13 18.24 5.96
N VAL A 188 1.35 17.91 6.99
CA VAL A 188 1.60 18.41 8.36
C VAL A 188 2.31 17.34 9.17
N ARG A 189 3.43 17.69 9.82
CA ARG A 189 4.23 16.78 10.64
C ARG A 189 4.66 17.44 11.94
N ALA A 190 4.76 16.65 13.01
CA ALA A 190 5.21 17.11 14.31
C ALA A 190 6.22 16.11 14.89
N ARG A 191 7.04 16.58 15.83
CA ARG A 191 7.92 15.69 16.61
C ARG A 191 7.10 14.62 17.30
N GLY A 192 7.58 13.37 17.26
CA GLY A 192 6.87 12.20 17.79
C GLY A 192 5.83 11.60 16.85
N ALA A 193 5.51 12.24 15.71
CA ALA A 193 4.56 11.69 14.76
C ALA A 193 5.09 10.39 14.12
N LYS A 194 4.24 9.37 14.06
CA LYS A 194 4.50 8.16 13.28
C LYS A 194 4.35 8.47 11.79
N VAL A 195 5.27 7.97 10.98
CA VAL A 195 5.28 8.18 9.54
C VAL A 195 5.58 6.89 8.81
N MET A 196 5.12 6.82 7.57
CA MET A 196 5.44 5.74 6.64
C MET A 196 6.12 6.34 5.42
N VAL A 197 7.17 5.69 4.95
CA VAL A 197 7.83 6.03 3.69
C VAL A 197 7.01 5.45 2.55
N THR A 198 6.61 6.27 1.57
CA THR A 198 5.76 5.87 0.43
C THR A 198 6.54 5.64 -0.87
N ARG A 199 7.87 5.56 -0.79
CA ARG A 199 8.75 5.34 -1.95
C ARG A 199 10.09 4.72 -1.55
N ASN A 200 10.69 3.98 -2.46
CA ASN A 200 12.03 3.43 -2.24
C ASN A 200 13.09 4.54 -2.19
N LEU A 201 13.68 4.75 -1.02
CA LEU A 201 14.72 5.77 -0.80
C LEU A 201 16.12 5.13 -0.74
N TRP A 202 16.28 4.04 0.01
CA TRP A 202 17.57 3.37 0.21
C TRP A 202 17.41 1.87 0.45
N GLN A 203 17.26 1.12 -0.64
CA GLN A 203 16.99 -0.32 -0.62
C GLN A 203 18.04 -1.13 0.17
N THR A 204 19.33 -0.86 -0.02
CA THR A 204 20.41 -1.59 0.67
C THR A 204 20.45 -1.35 2.19
N LYS A 205 19.77 -0.32 2.69
CA LYS A 205 19.64 -0.02 4.13
C LYS A 205 18.23 -0.27 4.65
N GLY A 206 17.34 -0.83 3.83
CA GLY A 206 15.97 -1.15 4.22
C GLY A 206 15.02 0.04 4.29
N LEU A 207 15.38 1.22 3.75
CA LEU A 207 14.48 2.37 3.67
C LEU A 207 13.67 2.28 2.37
N VAL A 208 12.70 1.39 2.37
CA VAL A 208 11.84 1.04 1.23
C VAL A 208 10.43 1.57 1.46
N ASP A 209 9.58 1.44 0.44
CA ASP A 209 8.14 1.66 0.59
C ASP A 209 7.57 0.86 1.77
N ASP A 210 6.57 1.41 2.45
CA ASP A 210 5.95 0.93 3.69
C ASP A 210 6.85 0.93 4.95
N THR A 211 8.07 1.50 4.89
CA THR A 211 8.92 1.59 6.08
C THR A 211 8.35 2.56 7.11
N LEU A 212 8.04 2.07 8.31
CA LEU A 212 7.55 2.88 9.43
C LEU A 212 8.69 3.58 10.18
N GLY A 213 8.40 4.78 10.67
CA GLY A 213 9.33 5.58 11.47
C GLY A 213 8.62 6.54 12.41
N THR A 214 9.42 7.26 13.20
CA THR A 214 8.94 8.34 14.09
C THR A 214 9.73 9.59 13.78
N VAL A 215 9.06 10.74 13.66
CA VAL A 215 9.73 12.03 13.47
C VAL A 215 10.47 12.40 14.76
N VAL A 216 11.80 12.49 14.69
CA VAL A 216 12.64 12.84 15.85
C VAL A 216 12.74 14.36 16.02
N ASP A 217 12.93 15.07 14.91
CA ASP A 217 13.02 16.53 14.88
C ASP A 217 12.79 17.05 13.45
N ALA A 218 12.55 18.36 13.32
CA ALA A 218 12.52 19.08 12.05
C ALA A 218 13.69 20.07 12.03
N ILE A 219 14.57 19.93 11.04
CA ILE A 219 15.74 20.80 10.87
C ILE A 219 15.57 21.65 9.62
N TRP A 220 15.94 22.93 9.72
CA TRP A 220 15.94 23.85 8.60
C TRP A 220 17.37 24.27 8.26
N PRO A 221 17.67 24.54 6.98
CA PRO A 221 18.89 25.24 6.59
C PRO A 221 19.04 26.58 7.34
N GLU A 222 20.28 27.03 7.55
CA GLU A 222 20.60 28.21 8.38
C GLU A 222 19.90 29.51 7.93
N ASP A 223 19.45 29.59 6.67
CA ASP A 223 18.82 30.79 6.09
C ASP A 223 17.36 30.60 5.61
N ALA A 224 16.67 29.55 6.07
CA ALA A 224 15.29 29.31 5.61
C ALA A 224 14.31 30.38 6.12
N GLN A 225 13.62 31.08 5.20
CA GLN A 225 12.48 31.94 5.55
C GLN A 225 11.32 31.09 6.11
N ARG A 226 10.92 31.36 7.35
CA ARG A 226 9.88 30.60 8.07
C ARG A 226 8.57 31.37 8.08
N SER A 227 7.69 31.10 7.12
CA SER A 227 6.32 31.64 7.07
C SER A 227 5.27 30.63 7.52
N ASP A 228 5.70 29.48 8.00
CA ASP A 228 4.92 28.24 8.15
C ASP A 228 4.89 27.68 9.58
N LEU A 229 5.60 28.31 10.53
CA LEU A 229 5.47 28.01 11.95
C LEU A 229 4.29 28.80 12.54
N PRO A 230 3.36 28.16 13.28
CA PRO A 230 2.42 28.91 14.10
C PRO A 230 3.21 29.71 15.14
N CYS A 231 2.84 30.97 15.29
CA CYS A 231 3.30 31.85 16.37
C CYS A 231 2.87 31.33 17.74
#